data_AF-A0A165PT77-F1
#
_entry.id   AF-A0A165PT77-F1
#
_cell.length_a   1.000
_cell.length_b   1.000
_cell.length_c   1.000
_cell.angle_alpha   90.00
_cell.angle_beta   90.00
_cell.angle_gamma   90.00
#
_symmetry.space_group_name_H-M   'P 1'
#
loop_
_entity.id
_entity.type
_entity.pdbx_description
1 polymer ?
#
loop_
_entity_poly.entity_id
_entity_poly.type
_entity_poly.pdbx_seq_one_letter_code
_entity_poly.pdbx_strand_id
1 'polypeptide(L)'
;MDVSVRDTARSGFAEFWTFYIAKWRPLVALAMTGVVAEVTGRTAEQADRDAEVVKQALRSIRPAVAATRDQWRASVEGFTETTWSVLVPKLDILKWDQHDTLLKPPASPSAIEEAEERLGATLPEDYKQFLLVSNGMEFMPSINAPGFRPVEDLEWQTAEELGLDNFRVDLGCETDPAEYERLPKMARVLVLSDDSEEQVWYVDPETTAEAIRVLKAEGRIDDVVGQPGWRAIFWVNYLPDLKWLTSFRGYIESLARKADKAGSAK
;
A
#
# COMPACT_ATOMS: atom_id res chain seq x y z
N MET A 1 11.18 45.78 -6.43
CA MET A 1 12.02 44.89 -7.25
C MET A 1 11.75 43.49 -6.73
N ASP A 2 10.93 42.80 -7.49
CA ASP A 2 10.11 41.67 -7.09
C ASP A 2 10.81 40.40 -7.56
N VAL A 3 11.47 39.70 -6.63
CA VAL A 3 12.10 38.41 -6.90
C VAL A 3 10.99 37.37 -6.80
N SER A 4 10.54 36.92 -7.97
CA SER A 4 9.45 35.99 -8.11
C SER A 4 9.73 34.67 -7.39
N VAL A 5 8.83 34.32 -6.48
CA VAL A 5 8.67 33.04 -5.77
C VAL A 5 8.42 31.85 -6.74
N ARG A 6 8.55 32.04 -8.05
CA ARG A 6 8.31 31.02 -9.09
C ARG A 6 9.51 30.13 -9.41
N ASP A 7 10.74 30.52 -9.03
CA ASP A 7 11.93 29.77 -9.48
C ASP A 7 12.38 28.66 -8.52
N THR A 8 11.90 28.62 -7.28
CA THR A 8 12.29 27.58 -6.30
C THR A 8 11.38 26.34 -6.30
N ALA A 9 10.24 26.37 -6.99
CA ALA A 9 9.28 25.25 -7.02
C ALA A 9 9.45 24.30 -8.24
N ARG A 10 10.33 24.64 -9.19
CA ARG A 10 10.47 23.88 -10.45
C ARG A 10 11.41 22.68 -10.40
N SER A 11 12.35 22.62 -9.44
CA SER A 11 13.35 21.53 -9.42
C SER A 11 12.83 20.25 -8.76
N GLY A 12 11.97 20.34 -7.74
CA GLY A 12 11.42 19.14 -7.07
C GLY A 12 10.30 18.44 -7.85
N PHE A 13 9.54 19.18 -8.65
CA PHE A 13 8.38 18.65 -9.37
C PHE A 13 8.79 17.80 -10.60
N ALA A 14 9.88 18.16 -11.28
CA ALA A 14 10.36 17.45 -12.47
C ALA A 14 10.94 16.05 -12.14
N GLU A 15 11.63 15.92 -11.01
CA GLU A 15 12.19 14.63 -10.56
C GLU A 15 11.08 13.65 -10.14
N PHE A 16 10.01 14.16 -9.53
CA PHE A 16 8.83 13.37 -9.16
C PHE A 16 8.15 12.76 -10.40
N TRP A 17 7.85 13.57 -11.42
CA TRP A 17 7.18 13.09 -12.63
C TRP A 17 8.01 12.12 -13.45
N THR A 18 9.33 12.31 -13.51
CA THR A 18 10.21 11.44 -14.34
C THR A 18 10.22 9.99 -13.82
N PHE A 19 10.17 9.80 -12.49
CA PHE A 19 10.09 8.47 -11.88
C PHE A 19 8.72 7.80 -12.11
N TYR A 20 7.63 8.56 -12.02
CA TYR A 20 6.28 8.01 -12.23
C TYR A 20 5.96 7.76 -13.70
N ILE A 21 6.35 8.64 -14.63
CA ILE A 21 6.14 8.44 -16.08
C ILE A 21 6.86 7.18 -16.57
N ALA A 22 8.06 6.89 -16.05
CA ALA A 22 8.82 5.70 -16.42
C ALA A 22 8.13 4.36 -16.03
N LYS A 23 7.22 4.38 -15.05
CA LYS A 23 6.43 3.20 -14.67
C LYS A 23 5.20 2.99 -15.57
N TRP A 24 4.75 4.03 -16.27
CA TRP A 24 3.51 3.98 -17.03
C TRP A 24 3.83 3.57 -18.48
N ARG A 25 3.74 2.26 -18.76
CA ARG A 25 3.91 1.69 -20.11
C ARG A 25 3.16 2.45 -21.23
N PRO A 26 1.94 3.00 -21.02
CA PRO A 26 1.27 3.82 -22.03
C PRO A 26 1.97 5.15 -22.36
N LEU A 27 2.67 5.75 -21.39
CA LEU A 27 3.38 7.01 -21.58
C LEU A 27 4.74 6.82 -22.27
N VAL A 28 5.31 5.60 -22.25
CA VAL A 28 6.51 5.27 -23.03
C VAL A 28 6.24 5.43 -24.53
N ALA A 29 5.06 5.03 -25.01
CA ALA A 29 4.67 5.24 -26.40
C ALA A 29 4.60 6.74 -26.76
N LEU A 30 4.01 7.56 -25.88
CA LEU A 30 3.99 9.03 -26.01
C LEU A 30 5.39 9.65 -25.98
N ALA A 31 6.29 9.15 -25.14
CA ALA A 31 7.69 9.60 -25.10
C ALA A 31 8.43 9.33 -26.41
N MET A 32 8.13 8.21 -27.07
CA MET A 32 8.71 7.84 -28.36
C MET A 32 8.12 8.62 -29.55
N THR A 33 6.98 9.30 -29.40
CA THR A 33 6.38 10.12 -30.48
C THR A 33 7.06 11.48 -30.67
N GLY A 34 8.04 11.84 -29.84
CA GLY A 34 8.70 13.15 -29.88
C GLY A 34 7.97 14.24 -29.10
N VAL A 35 6.74 13.99 -28.62
CA VAL A 35 5.97 14.90 -27.74
C VAL A 35 6.78 15.29 -26.50
N VAL A 36 7.56 14.37 -25.93
CA VAL A 36 8.44 14.70 -24.80
C VAL A 36 9.53 15.70 -25.19
N ALA A 37 10.12 15.62 -26.38
CA ALA A 37 11.10 16.60 -26.85
C ALA A 37 10.45 17.98 -27.08
N GLU A 38 9.23 18.01 -27.60
CA GLU A 38 8.45 19.24 -27.81
C GLU A 38 8.07 19.92 -26.48
N VAL A 39 7.64 19.13 -25.49
CA VAL A 39 7.21 19.63 -24.18
C VAL A 39 8.41 20.02 -23.29
N THR A 40 9.49 19.24 -23.33
CA THR A 40 10.66 19.46 -22.45
C THR A 40 11.74 20.32 -23.09
N GLY A 41 11.69 20.53 -24.41
CA GLY A 41 12.72 21.21 -25.19
C GLY A 41 14.06 20.46 -25.26
N ARG A 42 14.09 19.16 -24.89
CA ARG A 42 15.33 18.36 -24.85
C ARG A 42 15.51 17.52 -26.11
N THR A 43 16.76 17.40 -26.57
CA THR A 43 17.12 16.48 -27.67
C THR A 43 17.30 15.05 -27.17
N ALA A 44 17.29 14.07 -28.08
CA ALA A 44 17.54 12.66 -27.76
C ALA A 44 18.90 12.47 -27.05
N GLU A 45 19.95 13.15 -27.52
CA GLU A 45 21.30 13.06 -26.94
C GLU A 45 21.39 13.72 -25.56
N GLN A 46 20.51 14.68 -25.24
CA GLN A 46 20.41 15.22 -23.89
C GLN A 46 19.72 14.21 -22.97
N ALA A 47 18.61 13.62 -23.41
CA ALA A 47 17.91 12.58 -22.66
C ALA A 47 18.81 11.35 -22.39
N ASP A 48 19.62 10.92 -23.35
CA ASP A 48 20.58 9.82 -23.16
C ASP A 48 21.66 10.16 -22.11
N ARG A 49 22.15 11.40 -22.11
CA ARG A 49 23.10 11.87 -21.09
C ARG A 49 22.46 11.91 -19.71
N ASP A 50 21.22 12.40 -19.61
CA ASP A 50 20.47 12.41 -18.35
C ASP A 50 20.25 11.00 -17.82
N ALA A 51 19.85 10.07 -18.70
CA ALA A 51 19.66 8.67 -18.35
C ALA A 51 20.96 8.03 -17.83
N GLU A 52 22.11 8.35 -18.42
CA GLU A 52 23.39 7.82 -17.95
C GLU A 52 23.82 8.43 -16.61
N VAL A 53 23.54 9.72 -16.37
CA VAL A 53 23.73 10.36 -15.06
C VAL A 53 22.87 9.68 -13.99
N VAL A 54 21.59 9.41 -14.29
CA VAL A 54 20.68 8.70 -13.38
C VAL A 54 21.17 7.28 -13.12
N LYS A 55 21.62 6.53 -14.14
CA LYS A 55 22.19 5.19 -13.96
C LYS A 55 23.44 5.22 -13.07
N GLN A 56 24.33 6.19 -13.26
CA GLN A 56 25.52 6.33 -12.43
C GLN A 56 25.16 6.67 -10.98
N ALA A 57 24.21 7.57 -10.76
CA ALA A 57 23.67 7.86 -9.43
C ALA A 57 23.03 6.63 -8.78
N LEU A 58 22.22 5.86 -9.51
CA LEU A 58 21.62 4.62 -8.99
C LEU A 58 22.68 3.56 -8.63
N ARG A 59 23.77 3.47 -9.41
CA ARG A 59 24.89 2.56 -9.14
C ARG A 59 25.68 2.99 -7.90
N SER A 60 25.90 4.29 -7.68
CA SER A 60 26.59 4.78 -6.48
C SER A 60 25.74 4.66 -5.22
N ILE A 61 24.41 4.61 -5.36
CA ILE A 61 23.46 4.40 -4.26
C ILE A 61 23.38 2.93 -3.83
N ARG A 62 23.74 1.94 -4.67
CA ARG A 62 23.64 0.50 -4.36
C ARG A 62 24.29 0.06 -3.03
N PRO A 63 25.52 0.48 -2.68
CA PRO A 63 26.13 0.13 -1.39
C PRO A 63 25.36 0.73 -0.20
N ALA A 64 24.88 1.96 -0.33
CA ALA A 64 24.04 2.61 0.69
C ALA A 64 22.69 1.90 0.86
N VAL A 65 22.11 1.40 -0.25
CA VAL A 65 20.88 0.60 -0.25
C VAL A 65 21.10 -0.76 0.42
N ALA A 66 22.25 -1.40 0.23
CA ALA A 66 22.56 -2.66 0.92
C ALA A 66 22.66 -2.47 2.44
N ALA A 67 23.39 -1.45 2.90
CA ALA A 67 23.48 -1.11 4.33
C ALA A 67 22.11 -0.72 4.91
N THR A 68 21.31 0.03 4.16
CA THR A 68 19.93 0.39 4.54
C THR A 68 19.03 -0.85 4.58
N ARG A 69 19.24 -1.83 3.70
CA ARG A 69 18.49 -3.10 3.67
C ARG A 69 18.82 -3.99 4.86
N ASP A 70 20.08 -4.02 5.30
CA ASP A 70 20.47 -4.81 6.47
C ASP A 70 19.99 -4.14 7.78
N GLN A 71 20.08 -2.81 7.87
CA GLN A 71 19.45 -2.06 8.95
C GLN A 71 17.92 -2.21 8.95
N TRP A 72 17.30 -2.24 7.77
CA TRP A 72 15.86 -2.50 7.61
C TRP A 72 15.50 -3.93 8.05
N ARG A 73 16.29 -4.95 7.69
CA ARG A 73 16.09 -6.34 8.14
C ARG A 73 16.19 -6.48 9.66
N ALA A 74 17.23 -5.93 10.26
CA ALA A 74 17.38 -5.95 11.72
C ALA A 74 16.24 -5.19 12.42
N SER A 75 15.76 -4.10 11.82
CA SER A 75 14.57 -3.40 12.32
C SER A 75 13.30 -4.26 12.16
N VAL A 76 13.11 -4.97 11.04
CA VAL A 76 11.95 -5.84 10.83
C VAL A 76 11.90 -6.96 11.87
N GLU A 77 13.02 -7.60 12.16
CA GLU A 77 13.12 -8.68 13.18
C GLU A 77 12.70 -8.21 14.58
N GLY A 78 12.99 -6.95 14.94
CA GLY A 78 12.58 -6.40 16.25
C GLY A 78 11.07 -6.25 16.43
N PHE A 79 10.31 -6.04 15.34
CA PHE A 79 8.86 -5.86 15.42
C PHE A 79 8.07 -7.16 15.27
N THR A 80 8.61 -8.15 14.56
CA THR A 80 7.91 -9.42 14.34
C THR A 80 7.58 -10.15 15.65
N GLU A 81 8.42 -10.02 16.68
CA GLU A 81 8.21 -10.64 18.00
C GLU A 81 7.38 -9.78 18.97
N THR A 82 7.06 -8.53 18.62
CA THR A 82 6.39 -7.59 19.53
C THR A 82 4.88 -7.89 19.65
N THR A 83 4.31 -7.91 20.85
CA THR A 83 2.86 -8.13 21.00
C THR A 83 2.03 -6.94 20.49
N TRP A 84 0.78 -7.18 20.10
CA TRP A 84 -0.14 -6.12 19.67
C TRP A 84 -0.32 -5.01 20.71
N SER A 85 -0.36 -5.39 22.00
CA SER A 85 -0.44 -4.47 23.15
C SER A 85 0.75 -3.52 23.29
N VAL A 86 1.89 -3.82 22.66
CA VAL A 86 3.07 -2.94 22.62
C VAL A 86 3.15 -2.23 21.27
N LEU A 87 2.80 -2.92 20.19
CA LEU A 87 2.91 -2.42 18.82
C LEU A 87 1.93 -1.28 18.54
N VAL A 88 0.65 -1.44 18.91
CA VAL A 88 -0.42 -0.49 18.56
C VAL A 88 -0.26 0.83 19.32
N PRO A 89 0.02 0.85 20.64
CA PRO A 89 0.25 2.12 21.35
C PRO A 89 1.42 2.95 20.83
N LYS A 90 2.43 2.35 20.19
CA LYS A 90 3.51 3.12 19.55
C LYS A 90 3.02 4.02 18.42
N LEU A 91 1.90 3.67 17.78
CA LEU A 91 1.34 4.47 16.69
C LEU A 91 0.87 5.83 17.19
N ASP A 92 0.52 5.99 18.47
CA ASP A 92 0.00 7.23 19.05
C ASP A 92 0.94 8.44 18.87
N ILE A 93 2.24 8.20 18.66
CA ILE A 93 3.23 9.22 18.29
C ILE A 93 2.87 9.95 16.98
N LEU A 94 2.12 9.29 16.09
CA LEU A 94 1.75 9.77 14.77
C LEU A 94 0.49 10.67 14.77
N LYS A 95 -0.14 10.88 15.94
CA LYS A 95 -1.38 11.63 16.10
C LYS A 95 -1.27 13.11 15.68
N TRP A 96 -2.40 13.74 15.35
CA TRP A 96 -2.45 15.21 15.37
C TRP A 96 -2.33 15.72 16.80
N ASP A 97 -1.70 16.90 16.96
CA ASP A 97 -1.56 17.55 18.26
C ASP A 97 -2.91 17.83 18.95
N GLN A 98 -4.00 17.92 18.17
CA GLN A 98 -5.36 18.13 18.66
C GLN A 98 -6.08 16.86 19.14
N HIS A 99 -5.54 15.67 18.86
CA HIS A 99 -6.10 14.42 19.34
C HIS A 99 -5.42 13.99 20.64
N ASP A 100 -6.23 13.58 21.62
CA ASP A 100 -5.71 13.01 22.87
C ASP A 100 -5.03 11.65 22.61
N THR A 101 -5.59 10.85 21.71
CA THR A 101 -5.01 9.59 21.23
C THR A 101 -5.52 9.25 19.82
N LEU A 102 -4.76 8.47 19.06
CA LEU A 102 -5.22 7.81 17.82
C LEU A 102 -6.10 6.59 18.10
N LEU A 103 -5.94 5.97 19.26
CA LEU A 103 -6.53 4.68 19.54
C LEU A 103 -7.98 4.83 20.01
N LYS A 104 -8.83 3.94 19.51
CA LYS A 104 -10.21 3.80 19.94
C LYS A 104 -10.29 2.77 21.08
N PRO A 105 -11.34 2.81 21.91
CA PRO A 105 -11.56 1.77 22.92
C PRO A 105 -11.49 0.37 22.27
N PRO A 106 -10.88 -0.64 22.94
CA PRO A 106 -10.82 -1.99 22.40
C PRO A 106 -12.21 -2.58 22.09
N ALA A 107 -12.27 -3.42 21.06
CA ALA A 107 -13.49 -4.17 20.74
C ALA A 107 -13.70 -5.28 21.79
N SER A 108 -14.95 -5.55 22.15
CA SER A 108 -15.25 -6.75 22.92
C SER A 108 -15.20 -7.99 22.01
N PRO A 109 -14.90 -9.18 22.56
CA PRO A 109 -15.03 -10.43 21.80
C PRO A 109 -16.41 -10.61 21.17
N SER A 110 -17.47 -10.21 21.88
CA SER A 110 -18.85 -10.27 21.37
C SER A 110 -19.09 -9.34 20.17
N ALA A 111 -18.51 -8.13 20.16
CA ALA A 111 -18.65 -7.20 19.04
C ALA A 111 -17.96 -7.77 17.77
N ILE A 112 -16.84 -8.47 17.95
CA ILE A 112 -16.16 -9.18 16.85
C ILE A 112 -17.04 -10.33 16.35
N GLU A 113 -17.58 -11.16 17.25
CA GLU A 113 -18.48 -12.26 16.87
C GLU A 113 -19.74 -11.78 16.13
N GLU A 114 -20.38 -10.71 16.62
CA GLU A 114 -21.54 -10.08 15.97
C GLU A 114 -21.18 -9.54 14.58
N ALA A 115 -20.00 -8.94 14.42
CA ALA A 115 -19.52 -8.49 13.12
C ALA A 115 -19.23 -9.66 12.16
N GLU A 116 -18.63 -10.75 12.63
CA GLU A 116 -18.40 -11.96 11.83
C GLU A 116 -19.72 -12.59 11.35
N GLU A 117 -20.73 -12.65 12.23
CA GLU A 117 -22.08 -13.10 11.89
C GLU A 117 -22.71 -12.20 10.82
N ARG A 118 -22.66 -10.87 11.03
CA ARG A 118 -23.20 -9.86 10.11
C ARG A 118 -22.51 -9.89 8.74
N LEU A 119 -21.19 -10.09 8.71
CA LEU A 119 -20.40 -10.16 7.48
C LEU A 119 -20.50 -11.53 6.80
N GLY A 120 -20.99 -12.55 7.50
CA GLY A 120 -21.04 -13.94 7.03
C GLY A 120 -19.64 -14.54 6.83
N ALA A 121 -18.63 -14.05 7.55
CA ALA A 121 -17.24 -14.46 7.39
C ALA A 121 -16.44 -14.29 8.69
N THR A 122 -15.53 -15.22 8.96
CA THR A 122 -14.59 -15.12 10.10
C THR A 122 -13.44 -14.17 9.74
N LEU A 123 -13.22 -13.13 10.53
CA LEU A 123 -12.15 -12.17 10.33
C LEU A 123 -10.76 -12.81 10.57
N PRO A 124 -9.70 -12.33 9.89
CA PRO A 124 -8.33 -12.79 10.14
C PRO A 124 -7.92 -12.64 11.60
N GLU A 125 -7.22 -13.65 12.12
CA GLU A 125 -6.79 -13.65 13.52
C GLU A 125 -5.90 -12.45 13.86
N ASP A 126 -5.01 -12.06 12.96
CA ASP A 126 -4.14 -10.90 13.18
C ASP A 126 -4.93 -9.59 13.28
N TYR A 127 -6.00 -9.43 12.50
CA TYR A 127 -6.90 -8.29 12.58
C TYR A 127 -7.76 -8.30 13.85
N LYS A 128 -8.28 -9.46 14.27
CA LYS A 128 -9.00 -9.57 15.56
C LYS A 128 -8.13 -9.19 16.74
N GLN A 129 -6.87 -9.64 16.76
CA GLN A 129 -5.91 -9.27 17.81
C GLN A 129 -5.62 -7.77 17.84
N PHE A 130 -5.63 -7.09 16.67
CA PHE A 130 -5.58 -5.64 16.60
C PHE A 130 -6.84 -5.00 17.22
N LEU A 131 -8.04 -5.47 16.85
CA LEU A 131 -9.31 -4.94 17.35
C LEU A 131 -9.46 -5.07 18.87
N LEU A 132 -8.92 -6.14 19.46
CA LEU A 132 -8.84 -6.35 20.92
C LEU A 132 -7.89 -5.37 21.63
N VAL A 133 -7.09 -4.60 20.89
CA VAL A 133 -6.25 -3.52 21.43
C VAL A 133 -6.81 -2.14 21.08
N SER A 134 -7.37 -1.98 19.87
CA SER A 134 -8.00 -0.73 19.42
C SER A 134 -9.09 -1.03 18.40
N ASN A 135 -10.35 -0.68 18.70
CA ASN A 135 -11.48 -0.88 17.79
C ASN A 135 -11.49 0.18 16.68
N GLY A 136 -10.58 0.04 15.72
CA GLY A 136 -10.29 1.07 14.74
C GLY A 136 -9.25 2.07 15.24
N MET A 137 -8.99 3.11 14.45
CA MET A 137 -7.96 4.11 14.73
C MET A 137 -8.22 5.39 13.93
N GLU A 138 -7.75 6.53 14.43
CA GLU A 138 -7.80 7.79 13.68
C GLU A 138 -6.71 7.88 12.59
N PHE A 139 -6.91 8.79 11.65
CA PHE A 139 -5.95 9.09 10.57
C PHE A 139 -4.56 9.49 11.11
N MET A 140 -3.50 9.01 10.44
CA MET A 140 -2.09 9.23 10.81
C MET A 140 -1.40 10.24 9.86
N PRO A 141 -1.55 11.55 10.12
CA PRO A 141 -1.17 12.64 9.22
C PRO A 141 0.33 12.72 8.93
N SER A 142 1.17 12.44 9.93
CA SER A 142 2.63 12.57 9.82
C SER A 142 3.25 11.63 8.80
N ILE A 143 2.53 10.57 8.42
CA ILE A 143 2.96 9.56 7.46
C ILE A 143 1.90 9.27 6.39
N ASN A 144 0.86 10.11 6.33
CA ASN A 144 -0.30 10.01 5.44
C ASN A 144 -1.04 8.65 5.48
N ALA A 145 -0.99 7.92 6.60
CA ALA A 145 -1.60 6.60 6.66
C ALA A 145 -3.08 6.68 7.11
N PRO A 146 -3.98 5.87 6.51
CA PRO A 146 -5.40 5.93 6.80
C PRO A 146 -5.74 5.55 8.24
N GLY A 147 -6.88 6.04 8.71
CA GLY A 147 -7.50 5.50 9.91
C GLY A 147 -8.10 4.12 9.64
N PHE A 148 -8.66 3.53 10.69
CA PHE A 148 -9.38 2.26 10.62
C PHE A 148 -10.77 2.39 11.22
N ARG A 149 -11.74 1.79 10.54
CA ARG A 149 -13.12 1.68 11.01
C ARG A 149 -13.18 0.80 12.25
N PRO A 150 -14.09 1.11 13.19
CA PRO A 150 -14.45 0.17 14.23
C PRO A 150 -15.16 -1.05 13.60
N VAL A 151 -15.13 -2.18 14.30
CA VAL A 151 -15.61 -3.48 13.81
C VAL A 151 -17.10 -3.47 13.44
N GLU A 152 -17.88 -2.62 14.12
CA GLU A 152 -19.31 -2.40 13.89
C GLU A 152 -19.58 -1.73 12.55
N ASP A 153 -18.65 -0.91 12.05
CA ASP A 153 -18.77 -0.14 10.81
C ASP A 153 -18.13 -0.83 9.60
N LEU A 154 -17.57 -2.04 9.79
CA LEU A 154 -17.02 -2.82 8.70
C LEU A 154 -18.14 -3.28 7.77
N GLU A 155 -17.97 -3.08 6.47
CA GLU A 155 -18.97 -3.45 5.48
C GLU A 155 -18.32 -3.98 4.20
N TRP A 156 -19.04 -4.87 3.53
CA TRP A 156 -18.72 -5.26 2.17
C TRP A 156 -19.09 -4.13 1.22
N GLN A 157 -18.15 -3.74 0.38
CA GLN A 157 -18.42 -2.87 -0.76
C GLN A 157 -18.11 -3.63 -2.04
N THR A 158 -19.00 -3.50 -3.02
CA THR A 158 -18.81 -4.16 -4.31
C THR A 158 -17.70 -3.47 -5.10
N ALA A 159 -17.02 -4.23 -5.94
CA ALA A 159 -16.01 -3.63 -6.82
C ALA A 159 -16.64 -2.59 -7.77
N GLU A 160 -17.89 -2.78 -8.19
CA GLU A 160 -18.61 -1.82 -9.05
C GLU A 160 -18.82 -0.47 -8.36
N GLU A 161 -19.26 -0.45 -7.10
CA GLU A 161 -19.42 0.79 -6.31
C GLU A 161 -18.10 1.56 -6.16
N LEU A 162 -16.98 0.83 -6.12
CA LEU A 162 -15.64 1.39 -6.05
C LEU A 162 -15.01 1.72 -7.41
N GLY A 163 -15.68 1.42 -8.53
CA GLY A 163 -15.10 1.57 -9.87
C GLY A 163 -13.97 0.58 -10.19
N LEU A 164 -13.94 -0.56 -9.49
CA LEU A 164 -12.94 -1.62 -9.57
C LEU A 164 -13.44 -2.89 -10.26
N ASP A 165 -14.63 -2.88 -10.87
CA ASP A 165 -15.26 -4.02 -11.54
C ASP A 165 -14.44 -4.61 -12.71
N ASN A 166 -13.42 -3.89 -13.17
CA ASN A 166 -12.47 -4.34 -14.20
C ASN A 166 -11.12 -4.79 -13.64
N PHE A 167 -10.88 -4.62 -12.34
CA PHE A 167 -9.65 -5.10 -11.70
C PHE A 167 -9.73 -6.62 -11.50
N ARG A 168 -8.67 -7.30 -11.89
CA ARG A 168 -8.52 -8.74 -11.67
C ARG A 168 -7.56 -9.02 -10.54
N VAL A 169 -7.82 -10.10 -9.82
CA VAL A 169 -7.06 -10.47 -8.62
C VAL A 169 -5.87 -11.34 -9.01
N ASP A 170 -4.67 -10.75 -8.97
CA ASP A 170 -3.40 -11.41 -9.35
C ASP A 170 -2.53 -11.84 -8.16
N LEU A 171 -2.92 -11.49 -6.93
CA LEU A 171 -2.21 -11.82 -5.70
C LEU A 171 -0.75 -11.32 -5.67
N GLY A 172 -0.42 -10.31 -6.48
CA GLY A 172 0.92 -9.75 -6.60
C GLY A 172 1.86 -10.62 -7.45
N CYS A 173 1.31 -11.59 -8.18
CA CYS A 173 2.06 -12.39 -9.12
C CYS A 173 2.31 -11.59 -10.41
N GLU A 174 3.53 -11.70 -10.95
CA GLU A 174 3.77 -11.26 -12.32
C GLU A 174 2.97 -12.14 -13.28
N THR A 175 2.15 -11.50 -14.11
CA THR A 175 1.30 -12.16 -15.11
C THR A 175 1.50 -11.51 -16.48
N ASP A 176 1.45 -12.33 -17.53
CA ASP A 176 1.34 -11.80 -18.89
C ASP A 176 -0.12 -11.38 -19.20
N PRO A 177 -0.38 -10.59 -20.26
CA PRO A 177 -1.74 -10.15 -20.56
C PRO A 177 -2.76 -11.28 -20.76
N ALA A 178 -2.36 -12.41 -21.34
CA ALA A 178 -3.29 -13.53 -21.59
C ALA A 178 -3.58 -14.34 -20.32
N GLU A 179 -2.59 -14.45 -19.42
CA GLU A 179 -2.78 -14.94 -18.05
C GLU A 179 -3.69 -14.01 -17.25
N TYR A 180 -3.44 -12.69 -17.28
CA TYR A 180 -4.22 -11.71 -16.56
C TYR A 180 -5.71 -11.76 -16.93
N GLU A 181 -6.05 -11.85 -18.22
CA GLU A 181 -7.44 -11.93 -18.68
C GLU A 181 -8.22 -13.17 -18.16
N ARG A 182 -7.52 -14.20 -17.68
CA ARG A 182 -8.13 -15.41 -17.12
C ARG A 182 -8.36 -15.32 -15.61
N LEU A 183 -7.74 -14.37 -14.92
CA LEU A 183 -7.93 -14.16 -13.49
C LEU A 183 -9.35 -13.68 -13.17
N PRO A 184 -9.92 -14.03 -12.01
CA PRO A 184 -11.23 -13.52 -11.62
C PRO A 184 -11.20 -12.01 -11.45
N LYS A 185 -12.29 -11.36 -11.87
CA LYS A 185 -12.56 -9.97 -11.52
C LYS A 185 -12.81 -9.86 -10.02
N MET A 186 -12.42 -8.74 -9.43
CA MET A 186 -12.73 -8.42 -8.04
C MET A 186 -14.26 -8.32 -7.90
N ALA A 187 -14.83 -9.10 -6.99
CA ALA A 187 -16.28 -9.07 -6.74
C ALA A 187 -16.63 -7.99 -5.71
N ARG A 188 -15.98 -8.03 -4.55
CA ARG A 188 -16.18 -7.12 -3.42
C ARG A 188 -14.95 -7.11 -2.52
N VAL A 189 -14.90 -6.11 -1.66
CA VAL A 189 -13.87 -5.94 -0.64
C VAL A 189 -14.51 -5.59 0.70
N LEU A 190 -13.87 -6.01 1.78
CA LEU A 190 -14.17 -5.55 3.12
C LEU A 190 -13.32 -4.31 3.39
N VAL A 191 -13.97 -3.16 3.56
CA VAL A 191 -13.27 -1.88 3.74
C VAL A 191 -12.86 -1.73 5.20
N LEU A 192 -11.55 -1.72 5.48
CA LEU A 192 -11.02 -1.57 6.84
C LEU A 192 -10.75 -0.11 7.19
N SER A 193 -10.34 0.68 6.20
CA SER A 193 -9.96 2.08 6.40
C SER A 193 -11.16 3.02 6.42
N ASP A 194 -10.97 4.18 7.04
CA ASP A 194 -11.89 5.30 6.90
C ASP A 194 -11.84 5.89 5.47
N ASP A 195 -12.71 6.87 5.20
CA ASP A 195 -12.76 7.55 3.90
C ASP A 195 -11.53 8.43 3.71
N SER A 196 -10.52 7.88 3.05
CA SER A 196 -9.20 8.45 2.85
C SER A 196 -8.69 8.14 1.43
N GLU A 197 -7.71 8.92 0.95
CA GLU A 197 -7.06 8.69 -0.35
C GLU A 197 -6.29 7.37 -0.40
N GLU A 198 -5.74 6.96 0.75
CA GLU A 198 -5.10 5.67 0.97
C GLU A 198 -6.09 4.77 1.69
N GLN A 199 -6.24 3.52 1.27
CA GLN A 199 -7.18 2.60 1.89
C GLN A 199 -6.56 1.22 2.09
N VAL A 200 -6.94 0.55 3.17
CA VAL A 200 -6.64 -0.84 3.40
C VAL A 200 -7.94 -1.62 3.32
N TRP A 201 -7.94 -2.66 2.48
CA TRP A 201 -9.08 -3.54 2.31
C TRP A 201 -8.66 -4.99 2.46
N TYR A 202 -9.63 -5.85 2.76
CA TYR A 202 -9.51 -7.26 2.44
C TYR A 202 -10.30 -7.61 1.18
N VAL A 203 -9.67 -8.36 0.28
CA VAL A 203 -10.34 -8.95 -0.87
C VAL A 203 -11.16 -10.17 -0.42
N ASP A 204 -12.34 -10.35 -1.03
CA ASP A 204 -13.21 -11.51 -0.80
C ASP A 204 -12.41 -12.83 -0.85
N PRO A 205 -12.46 -13.66 0.22
CA PRO A 205 -11.81 -14.96 0.26
C PRO A 205 -12.18 -15.88 -0.91
N GLU A 206 -13.41 -15.82 -1.42
CA GLU A 206 -13.85 -16.66 -2.54
C GLU A 206 -13.16 -16.25 -3.84
N THR A 207 -13.08 -14.94 -4.11
CA THR A 207 -12.36 -14.40 -5.27
C THR A 207 -10.87 -14.73 -5.19
N THR A 208 -10.29 -14.62 -3.99
CA THR A 208 -8.90 -15.00 -3.74
C THR A 208 -8.66 -16.48 -4.02
N ALA A 209 -9.55 -17.36 -3.53
CA ALA A 209 -9.43 -18.80 -3.77
C ALA A 209 -9.53 -19.17 -5.26
N GLU A 210 -10.37 -18.46 -6.02
CA GLU A 210 -10.43 -18.61 -7.47
C GLU A 210 -9.15 -18.15 -8.16
N ALA A 211 -8.60 -16.99 -7.78
CA ALA A 211 -7.34 -16.50 -8.34
C ALA A 211 -6.20 -17.49 -8.08
N ILE A 212 -6.09 -18.03 -6.87
CA ILE A 212 -5.12 -19.08 -6.52
C ILE A 212 -5.27 -20.29 -7.45
N ARG A 213 -6.50 -20.76 -7.67
CA ARG A 213 -6.79 -21.90 -8.55
C ARG A 213 -6.36 -21.63 -10.00
N VAL A 214 -6.64 -20.45 -10.54
CA VAL A 214 -6.21 -20.05 -11.88
C VAL A 214 -4.68 -20.00 -11.97
N LEU A 215 -4.02 -19.29 -11.06
CA LEU A 215 -2.56 -19.15 -11.05
C LEU A 215 -1.83 -20.50 -10.88
N LYS A 216 -2.39 -21.42 -10.09
CA LYS A 216 -1.86 -22.79 -9.97
C LYS A 216 -1.99 -23.58 -11.27
N ALA A 217 -3.08 -23.39 -12.03
CA ALA A 217 -3.23 -24.00 -13.34
C ALA A 217 -2.19 -23.48 -14.35
N GLU A 218 -1.71 -22.24 -14.16
CA GLU A 218 -0.59 -21.64 -14.88
C GLU A 218 0.80 -22.05 -14.34
N GLY A 219 0.85 -23.00 -13.41
CA GLY A 219 2.08 -23.55 -12.88
C GLY A 219 2.73 -22.74 -11.75
N ARG A 220 2.03 -21.76 -11.15
CA ARG A 220 2.53 -21.10 -9.94
C ARG A 220 2.50 -22.07 -8.75
N ILE A 221 3.57 -22.07 -7.96
CA ILE A 221 3.72 -22.90 -6.76
C ILE A 221 3.05 -22.25 -5.53
N ASP A 222 2.74 -23.06 -4.53
CA ASP A 222 2.06 -22.65 -3.29
C ASP A 222 2.75 -21.49 -2.57
N ASP A 223 4.08 -21.46 -2.56
CA ASP A 223 4.86 -20.40 -1.91
C ASP A 223 4.65 -19.02 -2.55
N VAL A 224 4.25 -18.98 -3.82
CA VAL A 224 4.04 -17.72 -4.56
C VAL A 224 2.61 -17.23 -4.39
N VAL A 225 1.62 -18.12 -4.51
CA VAL A 225 0.19 -17.76 -4.45
C VAL A 225 -0.37 -17.72 -3.01
N GLY A 226 0.34 -18.39 -2.08
CA GLY A 226 -0.05 -18.55 -0.70
C GLY A 226 -1.27 -19.47 -0.50
N GLN A 227 -1.79 -19.50 0.72
CA GLN A 227 -2.94 -20.33 1.10
C GLN A 227 -4.27 -19.59 0.86
N PRO A 228 -5.37 -20.29 0.48
CA PRO A 228 -6.69 -19.68 0.40
C PRO A 228 -7.07 -18.93 1.67
N GLY A 229 -7.79 -17.82 1.52
CA GLY A 229 -8.26 -17.00 2.63
C GLY A 229 -8.16 -15.51 2.33
N TRP A 230 -8.23 -14.72 3.39
CA TRP A 230 -8.17 -13.27 3.29
C TRP A 230 -6.83 -12.78 2.72
N ARG A 231 -6.91 -11.74 1.88
CA ARG A 231 -5.75 -11.02 1.37
C ARG A 231 -5.95 -9.53 1.53
N ALA A 232 -5.04 -8.92 2.27
CA ALA A 232 -5.07 -7.48 2.47
C ALA A 232 -4.40 -6.78 1.28
N ILE A 233 -5.00 -5.69 0.85
CA ILE A 233 -4.45 -4.80 -0.15
C ILE A 233 -4.40 -3.38 0.40
N PHE A 234 -3.38 -2.67 -0.03
CA PHE A 234 -3.27 -1.23 0.13
C PHE A 234 -3.56 -0.59 -1.21
N TRP A 235 -4.57 0.27 -1.22
CA TRP A 235 -5.08 0.98 -2.38
C TRP A 235 -4.83 2.48 -2.23
N VAL A 236 -4.58 3.14 -3.35
CA VAL A 236 -4.45 4.59 -3.41
C VAL A 236 -5.22 5.06 -4.63
N ASN A 237 -6.19 5.95 -4.44
CA ASN A 237 -7.17 6.31 -5.48
C ASN A 237 -6.56 6.85 -6.79
N TYR A 238 -5.33 7.35 -6.75
CA TYR A 238 -4.60 7.89 -7.90
C TYR A 238 -3.53 6.95 -8.47
N LEU A 239 -3.37 5.74 -7.93
CA LEU A 239 -2.45 4.73 -8.46
C LEU A 239 -3.23 3.64 -9.20
N PRO A 240 -2.73 3.17 -10.36
CA PRO A 240 -3.41 2.13 -11.14
C PRO A 240 -3.18 0.72 -10.59
N ASP A 241 -2.29 0.55 -9.60
CA ASP A 241 -1.81 -0.75 -9.15
C ASP A 241 -2.31 -1.05 -7.73
N LEU A 242 -2.77 -2.29 -7.52
CA LEU A 242 -3.07 -2.82 -6.20
C LEU A 242 -1.77 -3.25 -5.51
N LYS A 243 -1.53 -2.76 -4.29
CA LYS A 243 -0.39 -3.21 -3.51
C LYS A 243 -0.83 -4.30 -2.55
N TRP A 244 -0.47 -5.55 -2.84
CA TRP A 244 -0.70 -6.67 -1.95
C TRP A 244 0.13 -6.57 -0.67
N LEU A 245 -0.52 -6.78 0.46
CA LEU A 245 0.09 -6.80 1.77
C LEU A 245 0.35 -8.26 2.17
N THR A 246 1.51 -8.51 2.79
CA THR A 246 1.84 -9.84 3.31
C THR A 246 0.84 -10.27 4.40
N SER A 247 0.47 -9.33 5.28
CA SER A 247 -0.55 -9.49 6.31
C SER A 247 -0.97 -8.11 6.82
N PHE A 248 -2.10 -8.03 7.53
CA PHE A 248 -2.51 -6.80 8.20
C PHE A 248 -1.51 -6.44 9.29
N ARG A 249 -1.03 -7.43 10.04
CA ARG A 249 0.07 -7.24 10.99
C ARG A 249 1.31 -6.63 10.35
N GLY A 250 1.75 -7.15 9.20
CA GLY A 250 2.92 -6.63 8.49
C GLY A 250 2.75 -5.16 8.07
N TYR A 251 1.51 -4.76 7.75
CA TYR A 251 1.18 -3.36 7.52
C TYR A 251 1.31 -2.52 8.80
N ILE A 252 0.73 -2.95 9.92
CA ILE A 252 0.83 -2.24 11.21
C ILE A 252 2.28 -2.14 11.69
N GLU A 253 3.07 -3.21 11.59
CA GLU A 253 4.51 -3.18 11.90
C GLU A 253 5.25 -2.16 11.03
N SER A 254 4.84 -1.98 9.76
CA SER A 254 5.41 -0.96 8.90
C SER A 254 5.09 0.46 9.37
N LEU A 255 3.89 0.69 9.90
CA LEU A 255 3.50 1.96 10.48
C LEU A 255 4.25 2.23 11.78
N ALA A 256 4.40 1.23 12.66
CA ALA A 256 5.14 1.35 13.91
C ALA A 256 6.62 1.68 13.67
N ARG A 257 7.24 1.11 12.63
CA ARG A 257 8.60 1.50 12.21
C ARG A 257 8.68 2.96 11.77
N LYS A 258 7.67 3.47 11.07
CA LYS A 258 7.61 4.90 10.70
C LYS A 258 7.41 5.77 11.94
N ALA A 259 6.59 5.33 12.91
CA ALA A 259 6.39 6.00 14.19
C ALA A 259 7.69 6.13 15.00
N ASP A 260 8.45 5.05 15.15
CA ASP A 260 9.73 5.08 15.90
C ASP A 260 10.74 6.04 15.24
N LYS A 261 10.74 6.15 13.90
CA LYS A 261 11.56 7.13 13.17
C LYS A 261 11.10 8.57 13.40
N ALA A 262 9.80 8.81 13.36
CA ALA A 262 9.23 10.14 13.60
C ALA A 262 9.45 10.60 15.05
N GLY A 263 9.33 9.68 16.02
CA GLY A 263 9.58 9.96 17.45
C GLY A 263 11.05 10.25 17.76
N SER A 264 11.98 9.62 17.03
CA SER A 264 13.43 9.86 17.20
C SER A 264 13.91 11.22 16.67
N ALA A 265 13.07 11.92 15.90
CA ALA A 265 13.40 13.20 15.29
C ALA A 265 12.81 14.42 16.04
N LYS A 266 11.99 14.18 17.07
CA LYS A 266 11.45 15.20 17.98
C LYS A 266 12.34 15.33 19.22
#